data_AF-A0A9D1QL68-F1
#
_entry.id   AF-A0A9D1QL68-F1
#
_cell.length_a   1.000
_cell.length_b   1.000
_cell.length_c   1.000
_cell.angle_alpha   90.00
_cell.angle_beta   90.00
_cell.angle_gamma   90.00
#
_symmetry.space_group_name_H-M   'P 1'
#
loop_
_entity.id
_entity.type
_entity.pdbx_description
1 polymer ?
#
loop_
_entity_poly.entity_id
_entity_poly.type
_entity_poly.pdbx_seq_one_letter_code
_entity_poly.pdbx_strand_id
1 'polypeptide(L)'
;MAIQTRRGTYNDFDPEKLLPGEWATVQSDDPASADGKSMYMCFAPGEVKRMATYEDMVQNIDSAVEEIKDQFSAGMQQATDAANTAAGSAAESASAATTAAERANEVAQTIEEAVQGTIINDASPSDLTVYSSQKMEDDFRKKDEILDPSHGGTGETSLPNAITAMMEAVTPVSVTNFAAGVSPASTGGGLGSAKVQVRKIGKIVFLEGSVAVENFAGEYLTLCTLPSGYAPAGTIVFYATLTGSRMARFQIASSGVITLNWVYNTAGTEYTGAITWLQLNSMWLV
;
A
#
# COMPACT_ATOMS: atom_id res chain seq x y z
N MET A 1 -4.89 78.78 -82.26
CA MET A 1 -6.10 77.98 -81.91
C MET A 1 -5.88 77.42 -80.53
N ALA A 2 -6.87 77.54 -79.64
CA ALA A 2 -6.82 76.88 -78.33
C ALA A 2 -7.33 75.45 -78.48
N ILE A 3 -6.57 74.47 -78.00
CA ILE A 3 -7.06 73.10 -77.85
C ILE A 3 -8.06 73.11 -76.70
N GLN A 4 -9.25 72.55 -76.92
CA GLN A 4 -10.29 72.44 -75.90
C GLN A 4 -10.61 70.97 -75.64
N THR A 5 -10.70 70.60 -74.37
CA THR A 5 -11.20 69.29 -73.92
C THR A 5 -12.70 69.35 -73.65
N ARG A 6 -13.36 68.19 -73.62
CA ARG A 6 -14.76 68.09 -73.16
C ARG A 6 -14.81 68.40 -71.66
N ARG A 7 -15.78 69.19 -71.21
CA ARG A 7 -15.88 69.64 -69.80
C ARG A 7 -17.32 69.83 -69.35
N GLY A 8 -17.60 69.60 -68.06
CA GLY A 8 -18.93 69.73 -67.47
C GLY A 8 -18.99 69.27 -66.02
N THR A 9 -20.20 69.14 -65.46
CA THR A 9 -20.42 68.51 -64.15
C THR A 9 -20.25 66.98 -64.25
N TYR A 10 -20.08 66.29 -63.12
CA TYR A 10 -19.99 64.83 -63.14
C TYR A 10 -21.24 64.16 -63.72
N ASN A 11 -22.43 64.75 -63.53
CA ASN A 11 -23.68 64.20 -64.07
C ASN A 11 -23.75 64.22 -65.61
N ASP A 12 -22.99 65.13 -66.25
CA ASP A 12 -22.90 65.22 -67.71
C ASP A 12 -21.75 64.37 -68.28
N PHE A 13 -20.94 63.77 -67.41
CA PHE A 13 -19.82 62.93 -67.81
C PHE A 13 -20.31 61.55 -68.24
N ASP A 14 -20.23 61.30 -69.55
CA ASP A 14 -20.63 60.04 -70.17
C ASP A 14 -19.41 59.36 -70.82
N PRO A 15 -18.81 58.34 -70.16
CA PRO A 15 -17.64 57.61 -70.65
C PRO A 15 -17.83 56.94 -72.01
N GLU A 16 -19.07 56.54 -72.36
CA GLU A 16 -19.39 55.85 -73.62
C GLU A 16 -19.33 56.80 -74.83
N LYS A 17 -19.46 58.10 -74.59
CA LYS A 17 -19.44 59.12 -75.65
C LYS A 17 -18.06 59.68 -75.93
N LEU A 18 -17.01 59.17 -75.28
CA LEU A 18 -15.63 59.62 -75.48
C LEU A 18 -14.92 58.78 -76.53
N LEU A 19 -14.03 59.41 -77.28
CA LEU A 19 -13.17 58.72 -78.23
C LEU A 19 -11.85 58.29 -77.58
N PRO A 20 -11.20 57.20 -78.04
CA PRO A 20 -9.86 56.83 -77.60
C PRO A 20 -8.88 58.01 -77.71
N GLY A 21 -8.17 58.31 -76.63
CA GLY A 21 -7.25 59.44 -76.55
C GLY A 21 -7.89 60.77 -76.16
N GLU A 22 -9.22 60.83 -76.02
CA GLU A 22 -9.94 62.03 -75.59
C GLU A 22 -9.80 62.25 -74.09
N TRP A 23 -9.53 63.52 -73.71
CA TRP A 23 -9.53 63.98 -72.34
C TRP A 23 -10.89 64.61 -71.99
N ALA A 24 -11.41 64.28 -70.81
CA ALA A 24 -12.62 64.86 -70.25
C ALA A 24 -12.34 65.46 -68.88
N THR A 25 -12.75 66.70 -68.69
CA THR A 25 -12.54 67.47 -67.45
C THR A 25 -13.85 67.63 -66.69
N VAL A 26 -13.97 66.99 -65.53
CA VAL A 26 -15.09 67.22 -64.62
C VAL A 26 -14.77 68.42 -63.73
N GLN A 27 -15.67 69.40 -63.70
CA GLN A 27 -15.44 70.68 -63.03
C GLN A 27 -16.14 70.80 -61.66
N SER A 28 -17.04 69.87 -61.34
CA SER A 28 -17.76 69.81 -60.06
C SER A 28 -18.47 68.46 -59.89
N ASP A 29 -18.77 68.14 -58.63
CA ASP A 29 -19.61 67.02 -58.19
C ASP A 29 -19.10 65.61 -58.52
N ASP A 30 -17.80 65.43 -58.83
CA ASP A 30 -17.23 64.08 -58.89
C ASP A 30 -17.16 63.48 -57.47
N PRO A 31 -17.93 62.43 -57.15
CA PRO A 31 -17.96 61.85 -55.81
C PRO A 31 -16.64 61.17 -55.41
N ALA A 32 -15.77 60.88 -56.38
CA ALA A 32 -14.50 60.24 -56.11
C ALA A 32 -13.39 61.26 -55.76
N SER A 33 -13.59 62.56 -56.00
CA SER A 33 -12.62 63.63 -55.74
C SER A 33 -13.10 64.53 -54.59
N ALA A 34 -12.21 64.89 -53.66
CA ALA A 34 -12.58 65.67 -52.49
C ALA A 34 -13.04 67.11 -52.82
N ASP A 35 -12.55 67.69 -53.91
CA ASP A 35 -12.94 69.02 -54.39
C ASP A 35 -13.99 68.96 -55.52
N GLY A 36 -14.47 67.75 -55.84
CA GLY A 36 -15.45 67.47 -56.89
C GLY A 36 -14.92 67.63 -58.32
N LYS A 37 -13.62 67.86 -58.51
CA LYS A 37 -13.00 68.05 -59.83
C LYS A 37 -12.11 66.87 -60.19
N SER A 38 -12.08 66.52 -61.46
CA SER A 38 -11.22 65.43 -61.93
C SER A 38 -10.96 65.49 -63.43
N MET A 39 -9.98 64.70 -63.85
CA MET A 39 -9.61 64.55 -65.25
C MET A 39 -9.63 63.07 -65.62
N TYR A 40 -10.28 62.73 -66.73
CA TYR A 40 -10.36 61.38 -67.25
C TYR A 40 -9.70 61.30 -68.63
N MET A 41 -8.95 60.22 -68.84
CA MET A 41 -8.39 59.85 -70.15
C MET A 41 -9.11 58.61 -70.66
N CYS A 42 -9.68 58.69 -71.86
CA CYS A 42 -10.36 57.58 -72.52
C CYS A 42 -9.37 56.69 -73.27
N PHE A 43 -9.41 55.38 -73.03
CA PHE A 43 -8.65 54.37 -73.79
C PHE A 43 -9.54 53.67 -74.83
N ALA A 44 -10.83 53.54 -74.54
CA ALA A 44 -11.90 53.09 -75.43
C ALA A 44 -13.24 53.64 -74.92
N PRO A 45 -14.31 53.71 -75.74
CA PRO A 45 -15.65 54.05 -75.24
C PRO A 45 -16.00 53.21 -74.00
N GLY A 46 -16.37 53.89 -72.91
CA GLY A 46 -16.64 53.25 -71.60
C GLY A 46 -15.41 52.97 -70.74
N GLU A 47 -14.21 52.88 -71.32
CA GLU A 47 -12.95 52.63 -70.61
C GLU A 47 -12.16 53.92 -70.36
N VAL A 48 -12.44 54.54 -69.20
CA VAL A 48 -11.77 55.76 -68.76
C VAL A 48 -10.90 55.52 -67.54
N LYS A 49 -9.73 56.18 -67.48
CA LYS A 49 -8.91 56.25 -66.26
C LYS A 49 -8.93 57.65 -65.69
N ARG A 50 -9.19 57.75 -64.39
CA ARG A 50 -9.10 59.00 -63.65
C ARG A 50 -7.65 59.31 -63.32
N MET A 51 -7.22 60.53 -63.59
CA MET A 51 -5.96 61.06 -63.10
C MET A 51 -6.18 61.59 -61.69
N ALA A 52 -5.52 60.98 -60.70
CA ALA A 52 -5.47 61.54 -59.36
C ALA A 52 -4.61 62.81 -59.37
N THR A 53 -5.11 63.88 -58.75
CA THR A 53 -4.27 65.03 -58.43
C THR A 53 -3.28 64.67 -57.33
N TYR A 54 -2.28 65.52 -57.10
CA TYR A 54 -1.34 65.32 -56.00
C TYR A 54 -2.08 65.31 -54.65
N GLU A 55 -3.04 66.21 -54.49
CA GLU A 55 -3.89 66.37 -53.31
C GLU A 55 -4.74 65.13 -53.05
N ASP A 56 -5.37 64.56 -54.09
CA ASP A 56 -6.09 63.28 -53.99
C ASP A 56 -5.16 62.14 -53.57
N MET A 57 -3.94 62.11 -54.12
CA MET A 57 -2.97 61.07 -53.79
C MET A 57 -2.48 61.18 -52.34
N VAL A 58 -2.27 62.39 -51.83
CA VAL A 58 -1.92 62.62 -50.42
C VAL A 58 -3.01 62.07 -49.51
N GLN A 59 -4.29 62.38 -49.76
CA GLN A 59 -5.40 61.87 -48.94
C GLN A 59 -5.55 60.35 -49.01
N ASN A 60 -5.39 59.76 -50.20
CA ASN A 60 -5.43 58.31 -50.37
C ASN A 60 -4.30 57.62 -49.60
N ILE A 61 -3.09 58.19 -49.64
CA ILE A 61 -1.93 57.68 -48.89
C ILE A 61 -2.16 57.84 -47.39
N ASP A 62 -2.63 59.00 -46.93
CA ASP A 62 -2.89 59.26 -45.51
C ASP A 62 -3.91 58.26 -44.95
N SER A 63 -5.01 58.02 -45.67
CA SER A 63 -6.04 57.05 -45.27
C SER A 63 -5.50 55.61 -45.21
N ALA A 64 -4.75 55.19 -46.23
CA ALA A 64 -4.15 53.86 -46.25
C ALA A 64 -3.09 53.70 -45.14
N VAL A 65 -2.33 54.76 -44.85
CA VAL A 65 -1.34 54.79 -43.77
C VAL A 65 -2.01 54.77 -42.40
N GLU A 66 -3.17 55.39 -42.22
CA GLU A 66 -3.96 55.29 -40.98
C GLU A 66 -4.39 53.84 -40.72
N GLU A 67 -4.97 53.16 -41.71
CA GLU A 67 -5.35 51.74 -41.55
C GLU A 67 -4.14 50.85 -41.22
N ILE A 68 -3.01 51.06 -41.89
CA ILE A 68 -1.77 50.33 -41.61
C ILE A 68 -1.26 50.63 -40.20
N LYS A 69 -1.31 51.89 -39.75
CA LYS A 69 -0.93 52.27 -38.38
C LYS A 69 -1.81 51.56 -37.35
N ASP A 70 -3.12 51.52 -37.57
CA ASP A 70 -4.05 50.87 -36.65
C ASP A 70 -3.79 49.36 -36.56
N GLN A 71 -3.61 48.69 -37.71
CA GLN A 71 -3.26 47.27 -37.75
C GLN A 71 -1.90 47.00 -37.08
N PHE A 72 -0.91 47.84 -37.33
CA PHE A 72 0.41 47.72 -36.73
C PHE A 72 0.36 47.92 -35.21
N SER A 73 -0.34 48.95 -34.74
CA SER A 73 -0.55 49.22 -33.31
C SER A 73 -1.30 48.09 -32.61
N ALA A 74 -2.34 47.53 -33.25
CA ALA A 74 -3.06 46.38 -32.72
C ALA A 74 -2.17 45.13 -32.62
N GLY A 75 -1.38 44.85 -33.67
CA GLY A 75 -0.43 43.74 -33.68
C GLY A 75 0.66 43.89 -32.62
N MET A 76 1.16 45.11 -32.42
CA MET A 76 2.12 45.43 -31.36
C MET A 76 1.52 45.23 -29.97
N GLN A 77 0.29 45.68 -29.73
CA GLN A 77 -0.39 45.47 -28.45
C GLN A 77 -0.57 43.97 -28.16
N GLN A 78 -1.00 43.19 -29.16
CA GLN A 78 -1.14 41.73 -29.01
C GLN A 78 0.20 41.06 -28.70
N ALA A 79 1.28 41.47 -29.36
CA ALA A 79 2.63 40.97 -29.09
C ALA A 79 3.10 41.35 -27.67
N THR A 80 2.82 42.58 -27.22
CA THR A 80 3.11 43.04 -25.87
C THR A 80 2.33 42.24 -24.82
N ASP A 81 1.04 41.98 -25.04
CA ASP A 81 0.20 41.22 -24.11
C ASP A 81 0.66 39.75 -24.02
N ALA A 82 1.02 39.14 -25.16
CA ALA A 82 1.60 37.80 -25.19
C ALA A 82 2.94 37.74 -24.45
N ALA A 83 3.81 38.74 -24.64
CA ALA A 83 5.09 38.84 -23.94
C ALA A 83 4.90 39.03 -22.43
N ASN A 84 3.96 39.87 -22.01
CA ASN A 84 3.64 40.09 -20.60
C ASN A 84 3.07 38.82 -19.94
N THR A 85 2.21 38.09 -20.66
CA THR A 85 1.67 36.81 -20.20
C THR A 85 2.78 35.78 -20.01
N ALA A 86 3.67 35.63 -21.00
CA ALA A 86 4.81 34.72 -20.92
C ALA A 86 5.76 35.09 -19.77
N ALA A 87 6.03 36.38 -19.58
CA ALA A 87 6.85 36.88 -18.46
C ALA A 87 6.20 36.57 -17.11
N GLY A 88 4.88 36.74 -16.98
CA GLY A 88 4.12 36.37 -15.78
C GLY A 88 4.22 34.87 -15.46
N SER A 89 3.95 34.00 -16.43
CA SER A 89 4.08 32.54 -16.24
C SER A 89 5.50 32.10 -15.89
N ALA A 90 6.51 32.76 -16.46
CA ALA A 90 7.90 32.51 -16.11
C ALA A 90 8.22 32.94 -14.68
N ALA A 91 7.72 34.10 -14.23
CA ALA A 91 7.88 34.57 -12.86
C ALA A 91 7.19 33.65 -11.84
N GLU A 92 5.98 33.17 -12.14
CA GLU A 92 5.27 32.20 -11.31
C GLU A 92 6.05 30.87 -11.20
N SER A 93 6.56 30.38 -12.33
CA SER A 93 7.37 29.16 -12.36
C SER A 93 8.66 29.31 -11.56
N ALA A 94 9.32 30.47 -11.66
CA ALA A 94 10.51 30.78 -10.88
C ALA A 94 10.21 30.83 -9.37
N SER A 95 9.10 31.47 -8.97
CA SER A 95 8.68 31.51 -7.57
C SER A 95 8.38 30.12 -7.02
N ALA A 96 7.67 29.28 -7.78
CA ALA A 96 7.40 27.90 -7.39
C ALA A 96 8.68 27.08 -7.22
N ALA A 97 9.66 27.28 -8.12
CA ALA A 97 10.97 26.64 -8.01
C ALA A 97 11.75 27.11 -6.77
N THR A 98 11.73 28.41 -6.47
CA THR A 98 12.33 28.96 -5.25
C THR A 98 11.70 28.37 -4.00
N THR A 99 10.36 28.33 -3.90
CA THR A 99 9.68 27.72 -2.76
C THR A 99 10.00 26.23 -2.62
N ALA A 100 10.10 25.50 -3.73
CA ALA A 100 10.50 24.10 -3.71
C ALA A 100 11.94 23.93 -3.20
N ALA A 101 12.86 24.81 -3.63
CA ALA A 101 14.25 24.81 -3.18
C ALA A 101 14.37 25.19 -1.70
N GLU A 102 13.62 26.19 -1.23
CA GLU A 102 13.55 26.57 0.19
C GLU A 102 13.07 25.40 1.04
N ARG A 103 11.97 24.74 0.65
CA ARG A 103 11.49 23.53 1.35
C ARG A 103 12.51 22.41 1.34
N ALA A 104 13.20 22.20 0.22
CA ALA A 104 14.25 21.18 0.14
C ALA A 104 15.42 21.50 1.09
N ASN A 105 15.81 22.78 1.17
CA ASN A 105 16.85 23.24 2.09
C ASN A 105 16.41 23.16 3.55
N GLU A 106 15.15 23.51 3.88
CA GLU A 106 14.57 23.34 5.22
C GLU A 106 14.57 21.86 5.64
N VAL A 107 14.20 20.95 4.73
CA VAL A 107 14.24 19.51 4.98
C VAL A 107 15.67 19.04 5.16
N ALA A 108 16.60 19.48 4.31
CA ALA A 108 18.02 19.15 4.46
C ALA A 108 18.58 19.64 5.80
N GLN A 109 18.27 20.89 6.18
CA GLN A 109 18.67 21.45 7.46
C GLN A 109 18.00 20.71 8.63
N THR A 110 16.72 20.34 8.54
CA THR A 110 16.03 19.55 9.56
C THR A 110 16.67 18.17 9.72
N ILE A 111 17.08 17.54 8.61
CA ILE A 111 17.80 16.27 8.64
C ILE A 111 19.20 16.47 9.24
N GLU A 112 19.93 17.51 8.83
CA GLU A 112 21.24 17.84 9.38
C GLU A 112 21.15 18.17 10.88
N GLU A 113 20.16 18.92 11.34
CA GLU A 113 19.87 19.20 12.74
C GLU A 113 19.37 17.95 13.48
N ALA A 114 18.61 17.07 12.85
CA ALA A 114 18.26 15.79 13.44
C ALA A 114 19.52 14.91 13.61
N VAL A 115 20.46 14.96 12.66
CA VAL A 115 21.72 14.21 12.71
C VAL A 115 22.74 14.86 13.66
N GLN A 116 22.80 16.19 13.74
CA GLN A 116 23.75 16.96 14.55
C GLN A 116 23.24 17.27 15.97
N GLY A 117 21.94 17.56 16.13
CA GLY A 117 21.23 17.69 17.41
C GLY A 117 21.05 16.34 18.10
N THR A 118 21.14 15.25 17.34
CA THR A 118 21.67 13.98 17.86
C THR A 118 23.17 14.11 17.99
N ILE A 119 23.66 14.98 18.89
CA ILE A 119 24.96 14.69 19.47
C ILE A 119 24.71 13.43 20.28
N ILE A 120 25.05 12.26 19.72
CA ILE A 120 25.38 11.09 20.53
C ILE A 120 26.68 11.48 21.26
N ASN A 121 26.54 12.34 22.27
CA ASN A 121 27.59 12.61 23.23
C ASN A 121 27.27 11.74 24.43
N ASP A 122 28.05 10.69 24.63
CA ASP A 122 27.95 9.83 25.82
C ASP A 122 28.07 10.61 27.13
N ALA A 123 28.60 11.84 27.11
CA ALA A 123 28.75 12.69 28.28
C ALA A 123 27.52 13.58 28.59
N SER A 124 26.46 13.60 27.78
CA SER A 124 25.26 14.39 28.09
C SER A 124 23.97 13.70 27.59
N PRO A 125 23.15 13.12 28.49
CA PRO A 125 21.90 12.48 28.12
C PRO A 125 20.89 13.52 27.60
N SER A 126 20.29 13.25 26.44
CA SER A 126 19.15 14.01 25.92
C SER A 126 17.84 13.25 26.19
N ASP A 127 16.75 14.00 26.37
CA ASP A 127 15.40 13.44 26.59
C ASP A 127 14.73 12.92 25.31
N LEU A 128 15.42 13.00 24.17
CA LEU A 128 14.98 12.46 22.90
C LEU A 128 15.40 10.99 22.81
N THR A 129 14.43 10.08 22.78
CA THR A 129 14.63 8.64 22.64
C THR A 129 15.05 8.25 21.21
N VAL A 130 16.16 8.81 20.72
CA VAL A 130 16.83 8.33 19.52
C VAL A 130 17.81 7.24 19.96
N TYR A 131 17.40 5.99 19.80
CA TYR A 131 18.20 4.81 20.14
C TYR A 131 19.39 4.69 19.17
N SER A 132 20.60 4.95 19.66
CA SER A 132 21.81 4.53 18.96
C SER A 132 21.98 3.01 19.07
N SER A 133 22.57 2.38 18.04
CA SER A 133 22.86 0.93 18.06
C SER A 133 23.76 0.54 19.23
N GLN A 134 24.65 1.43 19.70
CA GLN A 134 25.43 1.21 20.92
C GLN A 134 24.57 1.11 22.19
N LYS A 135 23.55 1.97 22.36
CA LYS A 135 22.63 1.83 23.50
C LYS A 135 21.75 0.59 23.39
N MET A 136 21.39 0.16 22.17
CA MET A 136 20.75 -1.13 22.00
C MET A 136 21.68 -2.27 22.38
N GLU A 137 22.97 -2.25 22.02
CA GLU A 137 23.92 -3.30 22.43
C GLU A 137 24.15 -3.33 23.94
N ASP A 138 24.31 -2.19 24.61
CA ASP A 138 24.53 -2.16 26.06
C ASP A 138 23.26 -2.41 26.87
N ASP A 139 22.07 -2.01 26.39
CA ASP A 139 20.78 -2.30 27.03
C ASP A 139 20.32 -3.74 26.74
N PHE A 140 20.61 -4.30 25.55
CA PHE A 140 20.46 -5.75 25.28
C PHE A 140 21.46 -6.55 26.10
N ARG A 141 22.74 -6.15 26.21
CA ARG A 141 23.71 -6.85 27.06
C ARG A 141 23.34 -6.77 28.53
N LYS A 142 22.87 -5.62 29.03
CA LYS A 142 22.39 -5.51 30.42
C LYS A 142 21.10 -6.29 30.67
N LYS A 143 20.19 -6.41 29.70
CA LYS A 143 18.96 -7.21 29.82
C LYS A 143 19.18 -8.71 29.58
N ASP A 144 20.18 -9.09 28.79
CA ASP A 144 20.59 -10.49 28.61
C ASP A 144 21.46 -10.98 29.78
N GLU A 145 22.18 -10.09 30.48
CA GLU A 145 22.98 -10.44 31.65
C GLU A 145 22.26 -10.21 33.00
N ILE A 146 21.21 -9.39 33.04
CA ILE A 146 20.34 -9.20 34.21
C ILE A 146 18.88 -9.25 33.76
N LEU A 147 18.28 -10.44 33.86
CA LEU A 147 16.86 -10.50 34.17
C LEU A 147 16.70 -10.08 35.61
N ASP A 148 16.40 -8.81 35.82
CA ASP A 148 16.14 -8.24 37.14
C ASP A 148 14.88 -8.89 37.74
N PRO A 149 14.99 -9.76 38.76
CA PRO A 149 13.84 -10.33 39.45
C PRO A 149 13.25 -9.34 40.46
N SER A 150 13.83 -8.16 40.65
CA SER A 150 13.52 -7.28 41.79
C SER A 150 12.20 -6.53 41.70
N HIS A 151 11.45 -6.66 40.60
CA HIS A 151 10.15 -6.01 40.43
C HIS A 151 9.01 -7.01 40.19
N GLY A 152 8.63 -7.73 41.25
CA GLY A 152 7.22 -8.13 41.46
C GLY A 152 6.92 -9.63 41.54
N GLY A 153 7.19 -10.25 42.70
CA GLY A 153 6.61 -11.55 43.08
C GLY A 153 7.48 -12.30 44.08
N THR A 154 6.95 -12.64 45.25
CA THR A 154 7.66 -13.31 46.36
C THR A 154 7.96 -14.80 46.11
N GLY A 155 8.48 -15.16 44.95
CA GLY A 155 8.79 -16.54 44.59
C GLY A 155 9.80 -16.58 43.45
N GLU A 156 11.07 -16.42 43.78
CA GLU A 156 12.17 -16.41 42.81
C GLU A 156 12.32 -17.79 42.13
N THR A 157 11.96 -17.88 40.87
CA THR A 157 12.57 -18.84 39.94
C THR A 157 13.42 -18.05 38.96
N SER A 158 14.74 -18.24 39.03
CA SER A 158 15.70 -17.69 38.06
C SER A 158 15.32 -18.12 36.63
N LEU A 159 15.77 -17.39 35.59
CA LEU A 159 15.53 -17.82 34.20
C LEU A 159 16.01 -19.26 33.93
N PRO A 160 17.18 -19.71 34.44
CA PRO A 160 17.54 -21.12 34.41
C PRO A 160 16.48 -22.02 35.06
N ASN A 161 15.94 -21.66 36.24
CA ASN A 161 14.89 -22.42 36.89
C ASN A 161 13.55 -22.38 36.12
N ALA A 162 13.24 -21.28 35.43
CA ALA A 162 12.04 -21.15 34.59
C ALA A 162 12.17 -21.98 33.29
N ILE A 163 13.35 -21.98 32.67
CA ILE A 163 13.69 -22.84 31.53
C ILE A 163 13.70 -24.29 31.97
N THR A 164 14.34 -24.62 33.10
CA THR A 164 14.32 -25.97 33.69
C THR A 164 12.90 -26.38 34.02
N ALA A 165 12.05 -25.53 34.60
CA ALA A 165 10.65 -25.84 34.87
C ALA A 165 9.82 -26.03 33.59
N MET A 166 10.08 -25.25 32.54
CA MET A 166 9.48 -25.49 31.22
C MET A 166 9.96 -26.80 30.60
N MET A 167 11.26 -27.11 30.70
CA MET A 167 11.87 -28.35 30.19
C MET A 167 11.39 -29.59 30.98
N GLU A 168 11.24 -29.48 32.30
CA GLU A 168 10.67 -30.50 33.17
C GLU A 168 9.19 -30.74 32.85
N ALA A 169 8.41 -29.68 32.60
CA ALA A 169 7.01 -29.81 32.20
C ALA A 169 6.86 -30.56 30.86
N VAL A 170 7.73 -30.30 29.87
CA VAL A 170 7.66 -30.94 28.55
C VAL A 170 8.36 -32.31 28.47
N THR A 171 9.01 -32.80 29.52
CA THR A 171 9.67 -34.11 29.50
C THR A 171 8.65 -35.22 29.83
N PRO A 172 8.48 -36.26 28.99
CA PRO A 172 7.58 -37.38 29.30
C PRO A 172 7.99 -38.13 30.57
N VAL A 173 7.03 -38.37 31.45
CA VAL A 173 7.16 -39.24 32.60
C VAL A 173 6.57 -40.60 32.26
N SER A 174 7.34 -41.67 32.48
CA SER A 174 6.86 -43.03 32.25
C SER A 174 5.82 -43.44 33.30
N VAL A 175 4.72 -44.02 32.84
CA VAL A 175 3.74 -44.70 33.69
C VAL A 175 4.31 -46.09 34.01
N THR A 176 4.44 -46.40 35.30
CA THR A 176 5.01 -47.67 35.77
C THR A 176 4.05 -48.48 36.65
N ASN A 177 2.98 -47.85 37.17
CA ASN A 177 2.01 -48.47 38.06
C ASN A 177 0.89 -49.16 37.27
N PHE A 178 1.21 -50.31 36.66
CA PHE A 178 0.25 -51.15 35.94
C PHE A 178 -0.43 -52.15 36.88
N ALA A 179 -1.69 -52.48 36.58
CA ALA A 179 -2.39 -53.55 37.26
C ALA A 179 -1.79 -54.93 36.91
N ALA A 180 -2.09 -55.94 37.72
CA ALA A 180 -1.70 -57.31 37.43
C ALA A 180 -2.27 -57.77 36.06
N GLY A 181 -1.45 -58.45 35.27
CA GLY A 181 -1.81 -58.88 33.91
C GLY A 181 -1.88 -57.76 32.87
N VAL A 182 -1.40 -56.55 33.20
CA VAL A 182 -1.30 -55.41 32.28
C VAL A 182 0.16 -54.98 32.16
N SER A 183 0.63 -54.78 30.93
CA SER A 183 2.00 -54.33 30.67
C SER A 183 2.05 -53.36 29.50
N PRO A 184 3.08 -52.49 29.38
CA PRO A 184 3.32 -51.74 28.15
C PRO A 184 3.40 -52.67 26.94
N ALA A 185 2.86 -52.22 25.80
CA ALA A 185 2.88 -52.95 24.54
C ALA A 185 3.30 -52.06 23.38
N SER A 186 3.81 -52.71 22.32
CA SER A 186 4.04 -52.06 21.02
C SER A 186 2.90 -52.41 20.09
N THR A 187 2.43 -51.44 19.30
CA THR A 187 1.39 -51.63 18.28
C THR A 187 1.90 -52.35 17.02
N GLY A 188 3.21 -52.63 16.93
CA GLY A 188 3.87 -53.16 15.73
C GLY A 188 4.10 -52.08 14.66
N GLY A 189 5.15 -52.24 13.83
CA GLY A 189 5.45 -51.32 12.71
C GLY A 189 6.70 -50.43 12.87
N GLY A 190 7.59 -50.69 13.84
CA GLY A 190 8.83 -49.90 14.01
C GLY A 190 8.64 -48.52 14.66
N LEU A 191 7.42 -48.17 15.05
CA LEU A 191 7.11 -46.95 15.79
C LEU A 191 7.05 -47.26 17.30
N GLY A 192 8.21 -47.21 17.96
CA GLY A 192 8.30 -47.02 19.41
C GLY A 192 8.48 -48.28 20.27
N SER A 193 9.43 -48.17 21.20
CA SER A 193 9.57 -49.05 22.36
C SER A 193 8.27 -49.15 23.17
N ALA A 194 7.91 -50.34 23.68
CA ALA A 194 6.74 -50.57 24.54
C ALA A 194 6.80 -49.69 25.80
N LYS A 195 6.18 -48.51 25.74
CA LYS A 195 6.17 -47.52 26.81
C LYS A 195 4.78 -46.89 26.88
N VAL A 196 4.36 -46.57 28.09
CA VAL A 196 3.23 -45.68 28.35
C VAL A 196 3.78 -44.49 29.11
N GLN A 197 3.54 -43.29 28.62
CA GLN A 197 4.11 -42.07 29.17
C GLN A 197 3.07 -40.95 29.19
N VAL A 198 3.26 -40.02 30.10
CA VAL A 198 2.47 -38.79 30.17
C VAL A 198 3.36 -37.57 30.13
N ARG A 199 2.87 -36.49 29.54
CA ARG A 199 3.56 -35.19 29.47
C ARG A 199 2.56 -34.09 29.74
N LYS A 200 2.97 -33.05 30.47
CA LYS A 200 2.11 -31.90 30.77
C LYS A 200 2.63 -30.63 30.11
N ILE A 201 1.93 -30.14 29.10
CA ILE A 201 2.27 -28.87 28.44
C ILE A 201 1.25 -27.82 28.88
N GLY A 202 1.66 -26.94 29.78
CA GLY A 202 0.74 -25.99 30.43
C GLY A 202 -0.34 -26.72 31.24
N LYS A 203 -1.61 -26.51 30.88
CA LYS A 203 -2.77 -27.19 31.49
C LYS A 203 -3.21 -28.45 30.74
N ILE A 204 -2.54 -28.81 29.64
CA ILE A 204 -2.89 -29.99 28.85
C ILE A 204 -1.98 -31.14 29.22
N VAL A 205 -2.56 -32.30 29.53
CA VAL A 205 -1.83 -33.56 29.66
C VAL A 205 -2.02 -34.39 28.41
N PHE A 206 -0.93 -34.93 27.89
CA PHE A 206 -0.89 -35.90 26.82
C PHE A 206 -0.54 -37.25 27.43
N LEU A 207 -1.34 -38.28 27.14
CA LEU A 207 -1.05 -39.68 27.39
C LEU A 207 -0.68 -40.33 26.07
N GLU A 208 0.44 -41.02 26.05
CA GLU A 208 0.98 -41.67 24.85
C GLU A 208 1.38 -43.11 25.20
N GLY A 209 1.04 -44.04 24.32
CA GLY A 209 1.46 -45.43 24.43
C GLY A 209 0.32 -46.43 24.29
N SER A 210 0.65 -47.69 24.59
CA SER A 210 -0.28 -48.80 24.51
C SER A 210 0.00 -49.83 25.59
N VAL A 211 -1.03 -50.58 25.97
CA VAL A 211 -0.93 -51.67 26.94
C VAL A 211 -1.36 -53.00 26.34
N ALA A 212 -0.75 -54.09 26.78
CA ALA A 212 -1.27 -55.43 26.63
C ALA A 212 -2.05 -55.81 27.88
N VAL A 213 -3.07 -56.64 27.71
CA VAL A 213 -3.89 -57.21 28.77
C VAL A 213 -3.92 -58.72 28.56
N GLU A 214 -3.46 -59.48 29.55
CA GLU A 214 -3.41 -60.95 29.47
C GLU A 214 -4.80 -61.57 29.29
N ASN A 215 -5.80 -61.05 30.01
CA ASN A 215 -7.18 -61.49 29.90
C ASN A 215 -8.18 -60.39 30.32
N PHE A 216 -8.99 -59.92 29.39
CA PHE A 216 -10.12 -59.05 29.68
C PHE A 216 -11.40 -59.87 29.84
N ALA A 217 -12.02 -59.84 31.03
CA ALA A 217 -13.18 -60.66 31.37
C ALA A 217 -14.54 -60.05 30.97
N GLY A 218 -14.58 -58.87 30.34
CA GLY A 218 -15.83 -58.17 30.03
C GLY A 218 -16.32 -57.23 31.13
N GLU A 219 -15.58 -57.10 32.23
CA GLU A 219 -15.89 -56.22 33.36
C GLU A 219 -14.94 -54.99 33.40
N TYR A 220 -15.21 -54.04 34.30
CA TYR A 220 -14.33 -52.90 34.52
C TYR A 220 -12.95 -53.37 34.99
N LEU A 221 -11.92 -53.22 34.13
CA LEU A 221 -10.55 -53.62 34.41
C LEU A 221 -9.66 -52.39 34.62
N THR A 222 -9.01 -52.27 35.78
CA THR A 222 -7.97 -51.26 35.99
C THR A 222 -6.77 -51.58 35.12
N LEU A 223 -6.29 -50.61 34.34
CA LEU A 223 -5.12 -50.76 33.47
C LEU A 223 -3.86 -50.30 34.18
N CYS A 224 -3.85 -49.05 34.62
CA CYS A 224 -2.74 -48.44 35.33
C CYS A 224 -3.21 -47.21 36.10
N THR A 225 -2.33 -46.66 36.94
CA THR A 225 -2.55 -45.39 37.63
C THR A 225 -1.51 -44.37 37.16
N LEU A 226 -1.98 -43.18 36.82
CA LEU A 226 -1.13 -42.07 36.41
C LEU A 226 -0.23 -41.59 37.56
N PRO A 227 0.98 -41.07 37.27
CA PRO A 227 1.78 -40.34 38.25
C PRO A 227 1.00 -39.16 38.84
N SER A 228 1.36 -38.76 40.07
CA SER A 228 0.76 -37.59 40.72
C SER A 228 0.89 -36.32 39.86
N GLY A 229 -0.16 -35.51 39.83
CA GLY A 229 -0.19 -34.24 39.07
C GLY A 229 -0.64 -34.35 37.60
N TYR A 230 -0.94 -35.56 37.10
CA TYR A 230 -1.39 -35.80 35.73
C TYR A 230 -2.89 -36.15 35.62
N ALA A 231 -3.56 -36.41 36.74
CA ALA A 231 -4.98 -36.77 36.73
C ALA A 231 -5.88 -35.60 36.29
N PRO A 232 -6.95 -35.85 35.52
CA PRO A 232 -7.94 -34.83 35.17
C PRO A 232 -8.72 -34.32 36.39
N ALA A 233 -9.31 -33.12 36.29
CA ALA A 233 -10.15 -32.56 37.36
C ALA A 233 -11.42 -33.38 37.65
N GLY A 234 -11.90 -34.15 36.67
CA GLY A 234 -13.05 -35.05 36.77
C GLY A 234 -12.84 -36.31 35.94
N THR A 235 -13.78 -37.25 35.98
CA THR A 235 -13.68 -38.47 35.16
C THR A 235 -13.92 -38.16 33.69
N ILE A 236 -12.99 -38.57 32.83
CA ILE A 236 -13.06 -38.39 31.37
C ILE A 236 -13.08 -39.76 30.70
N VAL A 237 -13.80 -39.88 29.58
CA VAL A 237 -13.98 -41.11 28.82
C VAL A 237 -13.37 -40.97 27.43
N PHE A 238 -12.68 -42.01 26.98
CA PHE A 238 -12.03 -42.08 25.68
C PHE A 238 -12.38 -43.39 24.96
N TYR A 239 -12.30 -43.33 23.63
CA TYR A 239 -12.37 -44.51 22.77
C TYR A 239 -10.99 -44.87 22.27
N ALA A 240 -10.72 -46.18 22.22
CA ALA A 240 -9.42 -46.71 21.86
C ALA A 240 -9.56 -47.80 20.80
N THR A 241 -8.61 -47.81 19.86
CA THR A 241 -8.36 -48.94 18.98
C THR A 241 -7.45 -49.94 19.68
N LEU A 242 -7.57 -51.21 19.28
CA LEU A 242 -6.83 -52.32 19.86
C LEU A 242 -6.70 -53.46 18.84
N THR A 243 -5.93 -54.48 19.21
CA THR A 243 -5.72 -55.69 18.41
C THR A 243 -7.01 -56.27 17.84
N GLY A 244 -6.97 -56.64 16.55
CA GLY A 244 -8.00 -57.46 15.92
C GLY A 244 -9.17 -56.68 15.32
N SER A 245 -8.98 -55.41 14.95
CA SER A 245 -10.04 -54.53 14.43
C SER A 245 -11.21 -54.43 15.39
N ARG A 246 -10.92 -53.99 16.62
CA ARG A 246 -11.88 -53.82 17.70
C ARG A 246 -11.85 -52.38 18.19
N MET A 247 -12.85 -52.02 18.98
CA MET A 247 -12.91 -50.74 19.66
C MET A 247 -13.18 -50.95 21.14
N ALA A 248 -12.56 -50.12 21.97
CA ALA A 248 -12.72 -50.14 23.41
C ALA A 248 -13.12 -48.77 23.93
N ARG A 249 -13.72 -48.76 25.12
CA ARG A 249 -13.89 -47.54 25.92
C ARG A 249 -13.09 -47.68 27.20
N PHE A 250 -12.25 -46.69 27.46
CA PHE A 250 -11.59 -46.55 28.76
C PHE A 250 -11.91 -45.20 29.36
N GLN A 251 -11.75 -45.09 30.67
CA GLN A 251 -11.93 -43.85 31.40
C GLN A 251 -10.71 -43.55 32.26
N ILE A 252 -10.49 -42.27 32.53
CA ILE A 252 -9.50 -41.78 33.47
C ILE A 252 -10.25 -41.05 34.58
N ALA A 253 -10.18 -41.59 35.80
CA ALA A 253 -10.81 -40.96 36.95
C ALA A 253 -10.00 -39.75 37.44
N SER A 254 -10.60 -38.87 38.25
CA SER A 254 -9.89 -37.76 38.90
C SER A 254 -8.81 -38.20 39.89
N SER A 255 -8.82 -39.47 40.30
CA SER A 255 -7.74 -40.11 41.06
C SER A 255 -6.52 -40.49 40.19
N GLY A 256 -6.62 -40.37 38.86
CA GLY A 256 -5.59 -40.81 37.90
C GLY A 256 -5.65 -42.30 37.54
N VAL A 257 -6.62 -43.05 38.07
CA VAL A 257 -6.81 -44.46 37.72
C VAL A 257 -7.43 -44.57 36.32
N ILE A 258 -6.78 -45.34 35.45
CA ILE A 258 -7.26 -45.66 34.10
C ILE A 258 -7.96 -47.01 34.14
N THR A 259 -9.21 -47.07 33.68
CA THR A 259 -10.02 -48.29 33.68
C THR A 259 -10.58 -48.57 32.29
N LEU A 260 -10.36 -49.77 31.78
CA LEU A 260 -11.03 -50.30 30.60
C LEU A 260 -12.45 -50.74 30.97
N ASN A 261 -13.46 -50.27 30.26
CA ASN A 261 -14.86 -50.57 30.58
C ASN A 261 -15.43 -51.70 29.74
N TRP A 262 -15.28 -51.59 28.43
CA TRP A 262 -15.81 -52.56 27.47
C TRP A 262 -14.93 -52.62 26.24
N VAL A 263 -15.03 -53.74 25.53
CA VAL A 263 -14.39 -53.98 24.24
C VAL A 263 -15.43 -54.60 23.31
N TYR A 264 -15.54 -54.08 22.11
CA TYR A 264 -16.45 -54.56 21.08
C TYR A 264 -15.70 -54.86 19.79
N ASN A 265 -16.10 -55.95 19.12
CA ASN A 265 -15.72 -56.20 17.74
C ASN A 265 -16.39 -55.17 16.82
N THR A 266 -15.83 -54.93 15.64
CA THR A 266 -16.45 -54.06 14.61
C THR A 266 -17.86 -54.51 14.21
N ALA A 267 -18.20 -55.79 14.41
CA ALA A 267 -19.54 -56.34 14.21
C ALA A 267 -20.54 -56.04 15.34
N GLY A 268 -20.14 -55.32 16.40
CA GLY A 268 -21.03 -54.91 17.49
C GLY A 268 -21.25 -55.93 18.60
N THR A 269 -20.45 -57.01 18.66
CA THR A 269 -20.47 -57.98 19.75
C THR A 269 -19.38 -57.69 20.79
N GLU A 270 -19.68 -57.92 22.07
CA GLU A 270 -18.69 -57.81 23.16
C GLU A 270 -17.53 -58.79 22.95
N TYR A 271 -16.33 -58.36 23.36
CA TYR A 271 -15.13 -59.16 23.31
C TYR A 271 -14.57 -59.37 24.71
N THR A 272 -14.24 -60.64 25.00
CA THR A 272 -13.47 -61.06 26.17
C THR A 272 -12.24 -61.83 25.71
N GLY A 273 -11.13 -61.71 26.44
CA GLY A 273 -9.89 -62.43 26.17
C GLY A 273 -8.67 -61.52 26.15
N ALA A 274 -7.55 -62.07 25.66
CA ALA A 274 -6.27 -61.37 25.62
C ALA A 274 -6.25 -60.20 24.61
N ILE A 275 -5.64 -59.09 24.99
CA ILE A 275 -5.44 -57.90 24.16
C ILE A 275 -3.93 -57.70 24.01
N THR A 276 -3.38 -57.82 22.81
CA THR A 276 -1.92 -57.69 22.60
C THR A 276 -1.46 -56.24 22.54
N TRP A 277 -2.34 -55.31 22.15
CA TRP A 277 -2.15 -53.87 22.30
C TRP A 277 -3.52 -53.17 22.36
N LEU A 278 -3.65 -52.20 23.25
CA LEU A 278 -4.75 -51.25 23.41
C LEU A 278 -4.14 -49.85 23.43
N GLN A 279 -4.54 -48.99 22.51
CA GLN A 279 -4.00 -47.65 22.39
C GLN A 279 -4.60 -46.70 23.43
N LEU A 280 -3.75 -46.00 24.19
CA LEU A 280 -4.18 -45.06 25.23
C LEU A 280 -3.99 -43.58 24.84
N ASN A 281 -3.56 -43.32 23.61
CA ASN A 281 -3.26 -41.97 23.13
C ASN A 281 -4.46 -41.04 23.34
N SER A 282 -4.31 -40.06 24.22
CA SER A 282 -5.39 -39.15 24.61
C SER A 282 -4.82 -37.87 25.18
N MET A 283 -5.67 -36.85 25.29
CA MET A 283 -5.31 -35.59 25.92
C MET A 283 -6.46 -35.02 26.75
N TRP A 284 -6.14 -34.29 27.80
CA TRP A 284 -7.12 -33.64 28.66
C TRP A 284 -6.56 -32.41 29.37
N LEU A 285 -7.44 -31.66 30.03
CA LEU A 285 -7.09 -30.53 30.88
C LEU A 285 -6.96 -30.94 32.35
N VAL A 286 -5.96 -30.38 33.02
CA VAL A 286 -5.70 -30.52 34.47
C VAL A 286 -5.68 -29.17 35.18
#